data_AF-A0AAU6U0V6-F1
#
_entry.id   AF-A0AAU6U0V6-F1
#
_cell.length_a   1.000
_cell.length_b   1.000
_cell.length_c   1.000
_cell.angle_alpha   90.00
_cell.angle_beta   90.00
_cell.angle_gamma   90.00
#
_symmetry.space_group_name_H-M   'P 1'
#
loop_
_entity.id
_entity.type
_entity.pdbx_description
1 polymer ?
#
loop_
_entity_poly.entity_id
_entity_poly.type
_entity_poly.pdbx_seq_one_letter_code
_entity_poly.pdbx_strand_id
1 'polypeptide(L)'
;MENDKGHNVASVHKLASVLIALSLYLFLLDVILLGSGAWSINIVGFSLRKIEYAVMLTMVMVTISSFRGYIYICMALLFCLVSGIIVPLANNVKLEYATTELLSLLGILLCPLIVQNSFISSHWLRIRKFIFILTILSALCHIAVWVVGLSGSSYIDSIRSLLIRTLTISNDDLIDNILIADTPDGLFRVLLPSSSLLVIGFYISLQKLVRDRHFFDYFIVGIMIIALFSTWTRALYLSPALLLLGLCIYKLFPLTLKLGGIGTYLLFTSLIVLFILISGGLVHPEVLSLLGISSETSDDVRFEQVAWILNTFLEHPIFGTGLGGSAEDIRSLVAPWTYEMSLLALIMKLGVVGCLFFVVISASQIPHLLSGFFNGEKLSAQKVIWLMFSFSILIMFSTNPFMLSFPGVTLTFFILGELNYFMKE
;
A
#
# COMPACT_ATOMS: atom_id res chain seq x y z
N MET A 1 -24.88 20.49 -35.27
CA MET A 1 -24.92 19.09 -34.78
C MET A 1 -23.55 18.55 -34.36
N GLU A 2 -22.44 18.96 -34.98
CA GLU A 2 -21.08 18.56 -34.54
C GLU A 2 -20.61 19.26 -33.25
N ASN A 3 -20.97 20.54 -33.06
CA ASN A 3 -20.64 21.32 -31.87
C ASN A 3 -21.31 20.82 -30.57
N ASP A 4 -22.47 20.17 -30.69
CA ASP A 4 -23.23 19.63 -29.55
C ASP A 4 -22.62 18.32 -29.01
N LYS A 5 -21.98 17.53 -29.88
CA LYS A 5 -21.30 16.29 -29.49
C LYS A 5 -20.05 16.57 -28.67
N GLY A 6 -19.25 17.57 -29.05
CA GLY A 6 -18.06 17.98 -28.31
C GLY A 6 -18.37 18.50 -26.91
N HIS A 7 -19.46 19.26 -26.76
CA HIS A 7 -19.89 19.79 -25.47
C HIS A 7 -20.39 18.70 -24.50
N ASN A 8 -21.14 17.73 -25.02
CA ASN A 8 -21.65 16.60 -24.23
C ASN A 8 -20.55 15.62 -23.80
N VAL A 9 -19.54 15.39 -24.63
CA VAL A 9 -18.39 14.54 -24.22
C VAL A 9 -17.59 15.24 -23.11
N ALA A 10 -17.33 16.54 -23.25
CA ALA A 10 -16.61 17.31 -22.22
C ALA A 10 -17.36 17.36 -20.87
N SER A 11 -18.70 17.44 -20.89
CA SER A 11 -19.51 17.45 -19.66
C SER A 11 -19.50 16.08 -18.97
N VAL A 12 -19.58 14.98 -19.72
CA VAL A 12 -19.50 13.60 -19.19
C VAL A 12 -18.13 13.33 -18.58
N HIS A 13 -17.03 13.68 -19.24
CA HIS A 13 -15.68 13.52 -18.70
C HIS A 13 -15.48 14.31 -17.39
N LYS A 14 -16.03 15.52 -17.32
CA LYS A 14 -15.97 16.36 -16.11
C LYS A 14 -16.78 15.73 -14.97
N LEU A 15 -18.00 15.27 -15.24
CA LEU A 15 -18.83 14.59 -14.25
C LEU A 15 -18.14 13.33 -13.73
N ALA A 16 -17.62 12.49 -14.62
CA ALA A 16 -16.89 11.27 -14.26
C ALA A 16 -15.66 11.58 -13.39
N SER A 17 -14.90 12.63 -13.71
CA SER A 17 -13.74 13.04 -12.92
C SER A 17 -14.11 13.54 -11.52
N VAL A 18 -15.24 14.24 -11.38
CA VAL A 18 -15.78 14.65 -10.06
C VAL A 18 -16.24 13.43 -9.26
N LEU A 19 -16.89 12.46 -9.91
CA LEU A 19 -17.30 11.21 -9.27
C LEU A 19 -16.10 10.37 -8.81
N ILE A 20 -15.01 10.30 -9.60
CA ILE A 20 -13.75 9.67 -9.15
C ILE A 20 -13.24 10.35 -7.88
N ALA A 21 -13.21 11.69 -7.86
CA ALA A 21 -12.76 12.42 -6.68
C ALA A 21 -13.65 12.14 -5.47
N LEU A 22 -14.98 12.15 -5.63
CA LEU A 22 -15.93 11.86 -4.56
C LEU A 22 -15.72 10.44 -4.00
N SER A 23 -15.66 9.43 -4.88
CA SER A 23 -15.39 8.05 -4.50
C SER A 23 -14.04 7.91 -3.80
N LEU A 24 -13.01 8.63 -4.25
CA LEU A 24 -11.71 8.65 -3.60
C LEU A 24 -11.77 9.26 -2.19
N TYR A 25 -12.48 10.38 -2.00
CA TYR A 25 -12.63 10.98 -0.67
C TYR A 25 -13.35 10.04 0.31
N LEU A 26 -14.40 9.36 -0.15
CA LEU A 26 -15.14 8.36 0.64
C LEU A 26 -14.24 7.17 0.98
N PHE A 27 -13.53 6.62 0.00
CA PHE A 27 -12.59 5.52 0.19
C PHE A 27 -11.48 5.88 1.19
N LEU A 28 -10.88 7.07 1.08
CA LEU A 28 -9.84 7.52 2.00
C LEU A 28 -10.36 7.71 3.42
N LEU A 29 -11.60 8.19 3.57
CA LEU A 29 -12.26 8.34 4.87
C LEU A 29 -12.51 6.97 5.52
N ASP A 30 -13.08 6.02 4.78
CA ASP A 30 -13.32 4.64 5.23
C ASP A 30 -12.00 3.98 5.66
N VAL A 31 -10.99 4.02 4.79
CA VAL A 31 -9.74 3.29 5.00
C VAL A 31 -8.88 3.90 6.12
N ILE A 32 -8.80 5.23 6.27
CA ILE A 32 -7.92 5.86 7.28
C ILE A 32 -8.56 5.90 8.67
N LEU A 33 -9.84 6.27 8.78
CA LEU A 33 -10.48 6.48 10.08
C LEU A 33 -11.19 5.25 10.63
N LEU A 34 -11.80 4.44 9.76
CA LEU A 34 -12.78 3.43 10.16
C LEU A 34 -12.27 2.00 9.93
N GLY A 35 -11.09 1.86 9.32
CA GLY A 35 -10.43 0.58 9.12
C GLY A 35 -11.11 -0.27 8.04
N SER A 36 -10.44 -1.35 7.65
CA SER A 36 -10.82 -2.22 6.54
C SER A 36 -12.06 -3.10 6.79
N GLY A 37 -13.06 -2.66 7.56
CA GLY A 37 -14.30 -3.45 7.75
C GLY A 37 -15.50 -2.77 8.40
N ALA A 38 -15.40 -1.54 8.91
CA ALA A 38 -16.47 -0.96 9.75
C ALA A 38 -17.79 -0.67 9.02
N TRP A 39 -17.75 -0.53 7.69
CA TRP A 39 -18.95 -0.36 6.86
C TRP A 39 -19.16 -1.61 6.03
N SER A 40 -19.40 -2.75 6.70
CA SER A 40 -19.99 -3.94 6.08
C SER A 40 -21.48 -3.69 5.73
N ILE A 41 -21.81 -2.48 5.25
CA ILE A 41 -23.14 -2.14 4.77
C ILE A 41 -23.32 -2.88 3.46
N ASN A 42 -24.09 -3.96 3.54
CA ASN A 42 -24.51 -4.73 2.37
C ASN A 42 -25.76 -4.06 1.79
N ILE A 43 -25.60 -3.40 0.64
CA ILE A 43 -26.72 -2.87 -0.13
C ILE A 43 -27.10 -3.98 -1.12
N VAL A 44 -28.27 -4.61 -0.91
CA VAL A 44 -28.80 -5.67 -1.80
C VAL A 44 -27.77 -6.80 -2.02
N GLY A 45 -27.12 -7.25 -0.93
CA GLY A 45 -26.14 -8.35 -0.98
C GLY A 45 -24.73 -7.96 -1.47
N PHE A 46 -24.51 -6.72 -1.91
CA PHE A 46 -23.17 -6.21 -2.24
C PHE A 46 -22.65 -5.30 -1.14
N SER A 47 -21.42 -5.55 -0.67
CA SER A 47 -20.73 -4.64 0.23
C SER A 47 -20.52 -3.29 -0.45
N LEU A 48 -20.74 -2.18 0.27
CA LEU A 48 -20.52 -0.81 -0.20
C LEU A 48 -19.21 -0.64 -0.98
N ARG A 49 -18.12 -1.26 -0.52
CA ARG A 49 -16.81 -1.21 -1.19
C ARG A 49 -16.77 -1.81 -2.59
N LYS A 50 -17.49 -2.90 -2.82
CA LYS A 50 -17.60 -3.50 -4.17
C LYS A 50 -18.31 -2.51 -5.11
N ILE A 51 -19.30 -1.79 -4.61
CA ILE A 51 -19.99 -0.73 -5.34
C ILE A 51 -19.04 0.44 -5.60
N GLU A 52 -18.30 0.91 -4.60
CA GLU A 52 -17.31 1.99 -4.76
C GLU A 52 -16.24 1.64 -5.79
N TYR A 53 -15.70 0.42 -5.76
CA TYR A 53 -14.75 -0.06 -6.77
C TYR A 53 -15.35 -0.13 -8.16
N ALA A 54 -16.58 -0.62 -8.29
CA ALA A 54 -17.26 -0.68 -9.58
C ALA A 54 -17.52 0.73 -10.15
N VAL A 55 -17.93 1.67 -9.30
CA VAL A 55 -18.11 3.08 -9.67
C VAL A 55 -16.76 3.68 -10.08
N MET A 56 -15.72 3.52 -9.28
CA MET A 56 -14.38 4.05 -9.57
C MET A 56 -13.83 3.49 -10.88
N LEU A 57 -13.92 2.18 -11.10
CA LEU A 57 -13.51 1.53 -12.34
C LEU A 57 -14.27 2.09 -13.54
N THR A 58 -15.60 2.17 -13.46
CA THR A 58 -16.45 2.67 -14.54
C THR A 58 -16.09 4.11 -14.88
N MET A 59 -15.95 4.97 -13.88
CA MET A 59 -15.62 6.38 -14.10
C MET A 59 -14.20 6.54 -14.64
N VAL A 60 -13.22 5.76 -14.17
CA VAL A 60 -11.86 5.75 -14.74
C VAL A 60 -11.92 5.40 -16.22
N MET A 61 -12.64 4.33 -16.61
CA MET A 61 -12.79 3.94 -18.02
C MET A 61 -13.37 5.06 -18.88
N VAL A 62 -14.40 5.78 -18.38
CA VAL A 62 -15.00 6.93 -19.08
C VAL A 62 -14.01 8.08 -19.24
N THR A 63 -13.11 8.29 -18.27
CA THR A 63 -12.14 9.39 -18.33
C THR A 63 -10.91 9.13 -19.19
N ILE A 64 -10.68 7.89 -19.64
CA ILE A 64 -9.56 7.55 -20.51
C ILE A 64 -9.74 8.27 -21.85
N SER A 65 -8.82 9.17 -22.16
CA SER A 65 -8.82 9.94 -23.41
C SER A 65 -7.72 9.50 -24.39
N SER A 66 -6.80 8.65 -23.96
CA SER A 66 -5.66 8.22 -24.77
C SER A 66 -5.74 6.73 -25.15
N PHE A 67 -5.34 6.41 -26.37
CA PHE A 67 -5.25 5.02 -26.85
C PHE A 67 -4.33 4.16 -25.95
N ARG A 68 -3.25 4.75 -25.42
CA ARG A 68 -2.36 4.10 -24.45
C ARG A 68 -3.06 3.74 -23.15
N GLY A 69 -3.93 4.62 -22.64
CA GLY A 69 -4.74 4.35 -21.45
C GLY A 69 -5.73 3.20 -21.68
N TYR A 70 -6.32 3.09 -22.87
CA TYR A 70 -7.19 1.96 -23.24
C TYR A 70 -6.43 0.64 -23.30
N ILE A 71 -5.26 0.62 -23.95
CA ILE A 71 -4.41 -0.58 -23.96
C ILE A 71 -4.04 -0.99 -22.52
N TYR A 72 -3.66 -0.02 -21.69
CA TYR A 72 -3.33 -0.29 -20.29
C TYR A 72 -4.47 -0.94 -19.51
N ILE A 73 -5.69 -0.37 -19.56
CA ILE A 73 -6.81 -0.94 -18.82
C ILE A 73 -7.21 -2.32 -19.36
N CYS A 74 -7.14 -2.54 -20.68
CA CYS A 74 -7.40 -3.86 -21.26
C CYS A 74 -6.37 -4.90 -20.79
N MET A 75 -5.08 -4.55 -20.76
CA MET A 75 -4.04 -5.44 -20.23
C MET A 75 -4.22 -5.70 -18.74
N ALA A 76 -4.56 -4.67 -17.94
CA ALA A 76 -4.84 -4.82 -16.52
C ALA A 76 -6.03 -5.75 -16.26
N LEU A 77 -7.14 -5.59 -16.99
CA LEU A 77 -8.31 -6.46 -16.89
C LEU A 77 -8.00 -7.90 -17.33
N LEU A 78 -7.21 -8.06 -18.40
CA LEU A 78 -6.75 -9.38 -18.85
C LEU A 78 -5.87 -10.05 -17.79
N PHE A 79 -4.95 -9.32 -17.18
CA PHE A 79 -4.12 -9.81 -16.09
C PHE A 79 -4.97 -10.23 -14.88
N CYS A 80 -5.95 -9.42 -14.50
CA CYS A 80 -6.91 -9.73 -13.45
C CYS A 80 -7.74 -10.98 -13.76
N LEU A 81 -8.20 -11.15 -15.00
CA LEU A 81 -8.94 -12.33 -15.46
C LEU A 81 -8.07 -13.59 -15.36
N VAL A 82 -6.83 -13.53 -15.87
CA VAL A 82 -5.93 -14.68 -15.87
C VAL A 82 -5.51 -15.04 -14.45
N SER A 83 -4.95 -14.10 -13.70
CA SER A 83 -4.34 -14.36 -12.39
C SER A 83 -5.37 -14.51 -11.25
N GLY A 84 -6.55 -13.90 -11.39
CA GLY A 84 -7.59 -13.87 -10.37
C GLY A 84 -8.77 -14.80 -10.62
N ILE A 85 -8.92 -15.36 -11.83
CA ILE A 85 -10.03 -16.27 -12.16
C ILE A 85 -9.52 -17.55 -12.83
N ILE A 86 -8.83 -17.44 -13.97
CA ILE A 86 -8.46 -18.63 -14.76
C ILE A 86 -7.46 -19.52 -14.02
N VAL A 87 -6.35 -18.96 -13.53
CA VAL A 87 -5.32 -19.73 -12.82
C VAL A 87 -5.85 -20.29 -11.49
N PRO A 88 -6.55 -19.50 -10.63
CA PRO A 88 -7.18 -20.04 -9.42
C PRO A 88 -8.13 -21.22 -9.70
N LEU A 89 -8.98 -21.13 -10.73
CA LEU A 89 -9.89 -22.22 -11.09
C LEU A 89 -9.13 -23.46 -11.57
N ALA A 90 -8.06 -23.28 -12.36
CA ALA A 90 -7.22 -24.38 -12.83
C ALA A 90 -6.52 -25.13 -11.67
N ASN A 91 -6.22 -24.43 -10.57
CA ASN A 91 -5.57 -24.99 -9.38
C ASN A 91 -6.55 -25.30 -8.24
N ASN A 92 -7.88 -25.33 -8.49
CA ASN A 92 -8.91 -25.59 -7.47
C ASN A 92 -8.90 -24.63 -6.26
N VAL A 93 -8.40 -23.41 -6.44
CA VAL A 93 -8.43 -22.36 -5.41
C VAL A 93 -9.84 -21.79 -5.32
N LYS A 94 -10.35 -21.59 -4.11
CA LYS A 94 -11.67 -20.98 -3.89
C LYS A 94 -11.69 -19.55 -4.44
N LEU A 95 -12.67 -19.25 -5.29
CA LEU A 95 -12.79 -17.94 -5.93
C LEU A 95 -13.02 -16.81 -4.92
N GLU A 96 -13.65 -17.09 -3.77
CA GLU A 96 -13.81 -16.14 -2.68
C GLU A 96 -12.46 -15.58 -2.20
N TYR A 97 -11.47 -16.45 -2.04
CA TYR A 97 -10.11 -16.06 -1.61
C TYR A 97 -9.43 -15.23 -2.68
N ALA A 98 -9.53 -15.67 -3.94
CA ALA A 98 -8.99 -14.96 -5.09
C ALA A 98 -9.57 -13.54 -5.24
N THR A 99 -10.89 -13.37 -5.04
CA THR A 99 -11.56 -12.07 -5.22
C THR A 99 -11.09 -11.01 -4.23
N THR A 100 -10.69 -11.41 -3.03
CA THR A 100 -10.20 -10.47 -2.00
C THR A 100 -8.88 -9.83 -2.41
N GLU A 101 -7.92 -10.63 -2.88
CA GLU A 101 -6.63 -10.09 -3.36
C GLU A 101 -6.76 -9.40 -4.72
N LEU A 102 -7.66 -9.91 -5.57
CA LEU A 102 -7.92 -9.36 -6.91
C LEU A 102 -8.40 -7.91 -6.86
N LEU A 103 -9.29 -7.57 -5.91
CA LEU A 103 -9.79 -6.20 -5.77
C LEU A 103 -8.67 -5.22 -5.40
N SER A 104 -7.80 -5.60 -4.46
CA SER A 104 -6.66 -4.77 -4.06
C SER A 104 -5.68 -4.61 -5.23
N LEU A 105 -5.38 -5.67 -5.97
CA LEU A 105 -4.46 -5.63 -7.09
C LEU A 105 -5.01 -4.82 -8.27
N LEU A 106 -6.32 -4.94 -8.55
CA LEU A 106 -7.01 -4.08 -9.51
C LEU A 106 -6.95 -2.62 -9.06
N GLY A 107 -7.16 -2.32 -7.78
CA GLY A 107 -7.02 -0.98 -7.22
C GLY A 107 -5.63 -0.37 -7.46
N ILE A 108 -4.57 -1.14 -7.18
CA ILE A 108 -3.17 -0.78 -7.47
C ILE A 108 -2.98 -0.47 -8.95
N LEU A 109 -3.50 -1.33 -9.84
CA LEU A 109 -3.41 -1.14 -11.29
C LEU A 109 -4.23 0.06 -11.79
N LEU A 110 -5.27 0.49 -11.09
CA LEU A 110 -6.01 1.70 -11.45
C LEU A 110 -5.28 2.99 -11.04
N CYS A 111 -4.43 2.95 -10.01
CA CYS A 111 -3.77 4.15 -9.47
C CYS A 111 -3.05 5.01 -10.54
N PRO A 112 -2.26 4.47 -11.49
CA PRO A 112 -1.62 5.28 -12.53
C PRO A 112 -2.61 6.09 -13.37
N LEU A 113 -3.76 5.52 -13.72
CA LEU A 113 -4.80 6.24 -14.48
C LEU A 113 -5.49 7.30 -13.62
N ILE A 114 -5.77 6.98 -12.36
CA ILE A 114 -6.43 7.90 -11.42
C ILE A 114 -5.55 9.13 -11.19
N VAL A 115 -4.24 8.96 -10.95
CA VAL A 115 -3.35 10.11 -10.68
C VAL A 115 -3.11 10.97 -11.92
N GLN A 116 -3.16 10.39 -13.12
CA GLN A 116 -3.05 11.11 -14.39
C GLN A 116 -4.33 11.88 -14.77
N ASN A 117 -5.48 11.57 -14.15
CA ASN A 117 -6.71 12.31 -14.38
C ASN A 117 -6.50 13.82 -14.11
N SER A 118 -6.95 14.67 -15.04
CA SER A 118 -6.69 16.11 -15.00
C SER A 118 -7.30 16.80 -13.77
N PHE A 119 -8.49 16.36 -13.34
CA PHE A 119 -9.15 16.89 -12.16
C PHE A 119 -8.39 16.49 -10.88
N ILE A 120 -8.06 15.21 -10.74
CA ILE A 120 -7.32 14.69 -9.58
C ILE A 120 -5.96 15.38 -9.48
N SER A 121 -5.23 15.45 -10.59
CA SER A 121 -3.90 16.05 -10.62
C SER A 121 -3.91 17.55 -10.31
N SER A 122 -4.88 18.31 -10.84
CA SER A 122 -5.03 19.75 -10.52
C SER A 122 -5.46 20.01 -9.07
N HIS A 123 -6.13 19.03 -8.45
CA HIS A 123 -6.60 19.12 -7.06
C HIS A 123 -5.73 18.33 -6.08
N TRP A 124 -4.55 17.85 -6.50
CA TRP A 124 -3.70 16.98 -5.70
C TRP A 124 -3.39 17.55 -4.32
N LEU A 125 -3.05 18.85 -4.23
CA LEU A 125 -2.77 19.51 -2.96
C LEU A 125 -3.96 19.51 -1.99
N ARG A 126 -5.21 19.56 -2.48
CA ARG A 126 -6.41 19.45 -1.65
C ARG A 126 -6.58 18.03 -1.13
N ILE A 127 -6.39 17.02 -1.98
CA ILE A 127 -6.42 15.60 -1.61
C ILE A 127 -5.32 15.31 -0.57
N ARG A 128 -4.09 15.77 -0.82
CA ARG A 128 -2.95 15.66 0.10
C ARG A 128 -3.26 16.29 1.46
N LYS A 129 -3.85 17.48 1.49
CA LYS A 129 -4.26 18.15 2.73
C LYS A 129 -5.35 17.35 3.47
N PHE A 130 -6.31 16.79 2.74
CA PHE A 130 -7.36 15.95 3.32
C PHE A 130 -6.77 14.69 3.96
N ILE A 131 -5.92 13.95 3.24
CA ILE A 131 -5.21 12.77 3.76
C ILE A 131 -4.43 13.15 5.02
N PHE A 132 -3.72 14.28 4.99
CA PHE A 132 -2.93 14.73 6.14
C PHE A 132 -3.79 14.96 7.39
N ILE A 133 -4.95 15.63 7.25
CA ILE A 133 -5.91 15.83 8.35
C ILE A 133 -6.37 14.48 8.90
N LEU A 134 -6.75 13.54 8.04
CA LEU A 134 -7.19 12.20 8.47
C LEU A 134 -6.07 11.46 9.21
N THR A 135 -4.82 11.54 8.73
CA THR A 135 -3.67 10.91 9.40
C THR A 135 -3.34 11.54 10.75
N ILE A 136 -3.55 12.86 10.92
CA ILE A 136 -3.41 13.52 12.24
C ILE A 136 -4.50 13.03 13.19
N LEU A 137 -5.76 12.97 12.74
CA LEU A 137 -6.86 12.45 13.56
C LEU A 137 -6.61 11.00 13.99
N SER A 138 -6.15 10.16 13.06
CA SER A 138 -5.75 8.79 13.34
C SER A 138 -4.58 8.73 14.34
N ALA A 139 -3.56 9.57 14.20
CA ALA A 139 -2.43 9.65 15.11
C ALA A 139 -2.86 10.02 16.55
N LEU A 140 -3.74 11.01 16.69
CA LEU A 140 -4.28 11.43 17.99
C LEU A 140 -5.10 10.30 18.63
N CYS A 141 -5.90 9.58 17.85
CA CYS A 141 -6.63 8.40 18.32
C CYS A 141 -5.66 7.31 18.82
N HIS A 142 -4.61 6.99 18.05
CA HIS A 142 -3.57 6.04 18.43
C HIS A 142 -2.89 6.39 19.75
N ILE A 143 -2.52 7.66 19.93
CA ILE A 143 -1.89 8.14 21.16
C ILE A 143 -2.86 8.08 22.34
N ALA A 144 -4.12 8.48 22.14
CA ALA A 144 -5.13 8.44 23.20
C ALA A 144 -5.38 7.01 23.69
N VAL A 145 -5.59 6.06 22.76
CA VAL A 145 -5.76 4.63 23.10
C VAL A 145 -4.53 4.10 23.82
N TRP A 146 -3.34 4.47 23.35
CA TRP A 146 -2.09 4.02 23.96
C TRP A 146 -1.91 4.54 25.40
N VAL A 147 -2.18 5.82 25.64
CA VAL A 147 -2.09 6.45 26.97
C VAL A 147 -3.11 5.84 27.94
N VAL A 148 -4.33 5.55 27.49
CA VAL A 148 -5.30 4.88 28.37
C VAL A 148 -4.89 3.43 28.64
N GLY A 149 -4.31 2.73 27.66
CA GLY A 149 -3.75 1.38 27.86
C GLY A 149 -2.67 1.34 28.94
N LEU A 150 -1.81 2.37 29.02
CA LEU A 150 -0.81 2.50 30.09
C LEU A 150 -1.42 2.67 31.50
N SER A 151 -2.72 2.98 31.59
CA SER A 151 -3.41 3.20 32.88
C SER A 151 -3.96 1.92 33.53
N GLY A 152 -3.82 0.75 32.89
CA GLY A 152 -4.13 -0.56 33.46
C GLY A 152 -5.18 -1.38 32.69
N SER A 153 -5.19 -2.70 32.94
CA SER A 153 -5.91 -3.72 32.16
C SER A 153 -7.44 -3.61 32.13
N SER A 154 -8.08 -3.07 33.17
CA SER A 154 -9.55 -2.96 33.22
C SER A 154 -10.15 -1.99 32.19
N TYR A 155 -9.41 -0.93 31.85
CA TYR A 155 -9.81 0.02 30.81
C TYR A 155 -9.55 -0.53 29.40
N ILE A 156 -8.60 -1.46 29.26
CA ILE A 156 -8.20 -2.06 27.98
C ILE A 156 -9.33 -2.90 27.41
N ASP A 157 -9.94 -3.78 28.21
CA ASP A 157 -11.08 -4.60 27.74
C ASP A 157 -12.29 -3.73 27.37
N SER A 158 -12.51 -2.63 28.09
CA SER A 158 -13.57 -1.67 27.81
C SER A 158 -13.31 -0.90 26.50
N ILE A 159 -12.07 -0.48 26.24
CA ILE A 159 -11.70 0.20 25.00
C ILE A 159 -11.68 -0.77 23.82
N ARG A 160 -11.14 -1.97 24.02
CA ARG A 160 -11.10 -3.03 23.01
C ARG A 160 -12.51 -3.42 22.61
N SER A 161 -13.40 -3.65 23.57
CA SER A 161 -14.82 -3.95 23.28
C SER A 161 -15.55 -2.77 22.62
N LEU A 162 -15.28 -1.53 23.01
CA LEU A 162 -15.82 -0.35 22.34
C LEU A 162 -15.34 -0.26 20.89
N LEU A 163 -14.02 -0.38 20.66
CA LEU A 163 -13.43 -0.32 19.33
C LEU A 163 -13.92 -1.47 18.45
N ILE A 164 -13.98 -2.70 18.96
CA ILE A 164 -14.56 -3.84 18.25
C ILE A 164 -16.03 -3.53 17.92
N ARG A 165 -16.85 -3.11 18.87
CA ARG A 165 -18.26 -2.79 18.63
C ARG A 165 -18.44 -1.69 17.58
N THR A 166 -17.62 -0.65 17.61
CA THR A 166 -17.69 0.49 16.68
C THR A 166 -17.11 0.15 15.30
N LEU A 167 -16.06 -0.68 15.22
CA LEU A 167 -15.33 -0.96 13.99
C LEU A 167 -15.71 -2.27 13.30
N THR A 168 -16.45 -3.17 13.97
CA THR A 168 -16.82 -4.49 13.41
C THR A 168 -18.32 -4.77 13.38
N ILE A 169 -19.17 -3.85 13.88
CA ILE A 169 -20.63 -4.04 14.01
C ILE A 169 -20.96 -5.45 14.54
N SER A 170 -20.28 -5.87 15.61
CA SER A 170 -20.52 -7.16 16.28
C SER A 170 -20.19 -8.42 15.47
N ASN A 171 -19.37 -8.31 14.41
CA ASN A 171 -18.90 -9.47 13.68
C ASN A 171 -17.56 -9.97 14.25
N ASP A 172 -17.62 -11.05 15.02
CA ASP A 172 -16.48 -11.58 15.80
C ASP A 172 -15.30 -12.03 14.90
N ASP A 173 -15.54 -12.31 13.63
CA ASP A 173 -14.50 -12.72 12.66
C ASP A 173 -13.55 -11.58 12.25
N LEU A 174 -13.88 -10.32 12.53
CA LEU A 174 -13.03 -9.14 12.25
C LEU A 174 -12.11 -8.76 13.43
N ILE A 175 -12.21 -9.47 14.57
CA ILE A 175 -11.48 -9.19 15.80
C ILE A 175 -9.95 -9.30 15.62
N ASP A 176 -9.47 -10.19 14.74
CA ASP A 176 -8.04 -10.43 14.49
C ASP A 176 -7.29 -9.24 13.89
N ASN A 177 -8.02 -8.25 13.36
CA ASN A 177 -7.45 -7.07 12.71
C ASN A 177 -7.17 -5.90 13.67
N ILE A 178 -7.65 -5.97 14.91
CA ILE A 178 -7.44 -4.96 15.96
C ILE A 178 -6.60 -5.60 17.07
N LEU A 179 -5.30 -5.33 17.05
CA LEU A 179 -4.39 -5.85 18.07
C LEU A 179 -4.10 -4.76 19.09
N ILE A 180 -4.77 -4.90 20.23
CA ILE A 180 -4.57 -4.10 21.43
C ILE A 180 -4.13 -5.07 22.52
N ALA A 181 -2.84 -5.06 22.86
CA ALA A 181 -2.25 -6.07 23.73
C ALA A 181 -1.03 -5.54 24.48
N ASP A 182 -0.79 -6.14 25.64
CA ASP A 182 0.46 -5.97 26.39
C ASP A 182 1.61 -6.61 25.62
N THR A 183 2.76 -5.95 25.66
CA THR A 183 4.00 -6.43 25.08
C THR A 183 4.86 -7.05 26.20
N PRO A 184 5.80 -7.97 25.85
CA PRO A 184 6.66 -8.63 26.83
C PRO A 184 7.46 -7.66 27.72
N ASP A 185 7.71 -6.44 27.23
CA ASP A 185 8.48 -5.40 27.92
C ASP A 185 7.63 -4.55 28.89
N GLY A 186 6.35 -4.91 29.10
CA GLY A 186 5.41 -4.15 29.93
C GLY A 186 4.86 -2.88 29.26
N LEU A 187 5.16 -2.68 27.97
CA LEU A 187 4.58 -1.61 27.14
C LEU A 187 3.30 -2.08 26.46
N PHE A 188 2.55 -1.14 25.90
CA PHE A 188 1.27 -1.41 25.28
C PHE A 188 1.32 -1.21 23.76
N ARG A 189 0.67 -2.10 22.99
CA ARG A 189 0.61 -2.06 21.53
C ARG A 189 -0.78 -1.64 21.04
N VAL A 190 -0.83 -0.70 20.09
CA VAL A 190 -2.06 -0.30 19.38
C VAL A 190 -1.87 -0.47 17.88
N LEU A 191 -2.34 -1.58 17.33
CA LEU A 191 -2.33 -1.83 15.89
C LEU A 191 -3.75 -1.93 15.34
N LEU A 192 -4.06 -1.01 14.43
CA LEU A 192 -5.29 -0.95 13.67
C LEU A 192 -5.00 -1.25 12.19
N PRO A 193 -5.99 -1.64 11.39
CA PRO A 193 -5.79 -1.87 9.95
C PRO A 193 -5.24 -0.66 9.20
N SER A 194 -5.56 0.55 9.68
CA SER A 194 -5.13 1.81 9.10
C SER A 194 -3.79 2.34 9.64
N SER A 195 -3.16 1.67 10.62
CA SER A 195 -1.93 2.15 11.25
C SER A 195 -0.77 2.31 10.26
N SER A 196 -0.73 1.52 9.20
CA SER A 196 0.27 1.65 8.12
C SER A 196 0.19 3.00 7.39
N LEU A 197 -0.97 3.67 7.42
CA LEU A 197 -1.20 4.96 6.77
C LEU A 197 -0.66 6.13 7.59
N LEU A 198 -0.34 5.94 8.87
CA LEU A 198 0.37 6.94 9.68
C LEU A 198 1.72 7.31 9.07
N VAL A 199 2.33 6.40 8.31
CA VAL A 199 3.59 6.64 7.59
C VAL A 199 3.41 7.76 6.54
N ILE A 200 2.23 7.89 5.93
CA ILE A 200 1.90 9.02 5.04
C ILE A 200 1.90 10.34 5.82
N GLY A 201 1.27 10.36 7.00
CA GLY A 201 1.22 11.56 7.84
C GLY A 201 2.61 12.03 8.26
N PHE A 202 3.49 11.08 8.61
CA PHE A 202 4.90 11.37 8.91
C PHE A 202 5.65 11.91 7.68
N TYR A 203 5.45 11.31 6.52
CA TYR A 203 6.03 11.82 5.27
C TYR A 203 5.61 13.27 4.99
N ILE A 204 4.30 13.59 5.08
CA ILE A 204 3.80 14.94 4.80
C ILE A 204 4.32 15.95 5.82
N SER A 205 4.35 15.60 7.11
CA SER A 205 4.86 16.48 8.17
C SER A 205 6.36 16.75 8.01
N LEU A 206 7.15 15.72 7.65
CA LEU A 206 8.58 15.86 7.39
C LEU A 206 8.85 16.72 6.14
N GLN A 207 8.10 16.52 5.05
CA GLN A 207 8.18 17.36 3.84
C GLN A 207 7.94 18.83 4.18
N LYS A 208 6.90 19.11 4.99
CA LYS A 208 6.57 20.47 5.42
C LYS A 208 7.65 21.06 6.32
N LEU A 209 8.15 20.29 7.28
CA LEU A 209 9.24 20.69 8.17
C LEU A 209 10.50 21.09 7.40
N VAL A 210 10.90 20.28 6.42
CA VAL A 210 12.11 20.54 5.62
C VAL A 210 11.96 21.80 4.76
N ARG A 211 10.75 22.08 4.26
CA ARG A 211 10.44 23.24 3.43
C ARG A 211 10.30 24.55 4.23
N ASP A 212 9.45 24.52 5.27
CA ASP A 212 8.97 25.74 5.94
C ASP A 212 9.70 26.01 7.27
N ARG A 213 10.18 24.96 7.95
CA ARG A 213 10.94 24.99 9.22
C ARG A 213 10.24 25.73 10.38
N HIS A 214 8.91 25.76 10.41
CA HIS A 214 8.18 26.37 11.53
C HIS A 214 8.20 25.48 12.77
N PHE A 215 8.19 26.09 13.95
CA PHE A 215 8.15 25.37 15.24
C PHE A 215 6.97 24.38 15.33
N PHE A 216 5.80 24.79 14.85
CA PHE A 216 4.62 23.93 14.83
C PHE A 216 4.82 22.65 13.99
N ASP A 217 5.65 22.68 12.94
CA ASP A 217 5.92 21.50 12.13
C ASP A 217 6.75 20.45 12.89
N TYR A 218 7.67 20.88 13.77
CA TYR A 218 8.39 19.97 14.67
C TYR A 218 7.42 19.27 15.64
N PHE A 219 6.45 20.02 16.18
CA PHE A 219 5.44 19.46 17.07
C PHE A 219 4.60 18.37 16.36
N ILE A 220 4.16 18.63 15.12
CA ILE A 220 3.40 17.64 14.34
C ILE A 220 4.25 16.42 13.97
N VAL A 221 5.54 16.60 13.61
CA VAL A 221 6.45 15.47 13.40
C VAL A 221 6.58 14.63 14.67
N GLY A 222 6.69 15.26 15.84
CA GLY A 222 6.71 14.58 17.15
C GLY A 222 5.45 13.74 17.39
N ILE A 223 4.26 14.30 17.14
CA ILE A 223 2.99 13.55 17.22
C ILE A 223 3.02 12.31 16.32
N MET A 224 3.46 12.45 15.06
CA MET A 224 3.50 11.32 14.13
C MET A 224 4.49 10.23 14.56
N ILE A 225 5.65 10.61 15.12
CA ILE A 225 6.64 9.65 15.65
C ILE A 225 6.05 8.89 16.83
N ILE A 226 5.41 9.58 17.78
CA ILE A 226 4.79 8.94 18.96
C ILE A 226 3.66 7.99 18.53
N ALA A 227 2.83 8.41 17.56
CA ALA A 227 1.76 7.56 17.03
C ALA A 227 2.30 6.33 16.30
N LEU A 228 3.40 6.43 15.55
CA LEU A 228 4.05 5.27 14.94
C LEU A 228 4.70 4.36 15.99
N PHE A 229 5.27 4.94 17.05
CA PHE A 229 5.86 4.19 18.16
C PHE A 229 4.80 3.39 18.94
N SER A 230 3.60 3.94 19.16
CA SER A 230 2.51 3.23 19.87
C SER A 230 2.02 1.97 19.15
N THR A 231 2.33 1.80 17.87
CA THR A 231 1.99 0.58 17.11
C THR A 231 2.86 -0.62 17.45
N TRP A 232 3.99 -0.41 18.14
CA TRP A 232 5.00 -1.41 18.48
C TRP A 232 5.34 -2.38 17.32
N THR A 233 5.29 -1.88 16.09
CA THR A 233 5.48 -2.69 14.89
C THR A 233 6.78 -2.29 14.20
N ARG A 234 7.76 -3.19 14.16
CA ARG A 234 9.13 -2.92 13.66
C ARG A 234 9.15 -2.21 12.33
N ALA A 235 8.34 -2.69 11.39
CA ALA A 235 8.24 -2.12 10.05
C ALA A 235 7.72 -0.68 10.02
N LEU A 236 6.85 -0.29 10.96
CA LEU A 236 6.22 1.05 10.98
C LEU A 236 7.15 2.12 11.54
N TYR A 237 7.89 1.84 12.62
CA TYR A 237 8.85 2.81 13.16
C TYR A 237 10.21 2.80 12.43
N LEU A 238 10.54 1.73 11.70
CA LEU A 238 11.69 1.72 10.79
C LEU A 238 11.54 2.77 9.68
N SER A 239 10.32 3.07 9.25
CA SER A 239 10.08 4.07 8.20
C SER A 239 10.60 5.46 8.58
N PRO A 240 10.21 6.08 9.71
CA PRO A 240 10.83 7.32 10.19
C PRO A 240 12.36 7.29 10.23
N ALA A 241 12.95 6.20 10.73
CA ALA A 241 14.40 6.05 10.80
C ALA A 241 15.05 6.08 9.41
N LEU A 242 14.48 5.37 8.43
CA LEU A 242 14.97 5.35 7.05
C LEU A 242 14.85 6.73 6.39
N LEU A 243 13.73 7.44 6.56
CA LEU A 243 13.56 8.78 5.99
C LEU A 243 14.58 9.77 6.56
N LEU A 244 14.79 9.76 7.88
CA LEU A 244 15.76 10.63 8.54
C LEU A 244 17.20 10.27 8.17
N LEU A 245 17.54 8.97 8.13
CA LEU A 245 18.86 8.49 7.72
C LEU A 245 19.16 8.86 6.27
N GLY A 246 18.23 8.65 5.35
CA GLY A 246 18.40 9.01 3.95
C GLY A 246 18.54 10.52 3.73
N LEU A 247 17.83 11.34 4.52
CA LEU A 247 18.04 12.79 4.54
C LEU A 247 19.43 13.17 5.05
N CYS A 248 19.93 12.51 6.10
CA CYS A 248 21.29 12.74 6.62
C CYS A 248 22.35 12.35 5.59
N ILE A 249 22.23 11.17 4.98
CA ILE A 249 23.14 10.69 3.92
C ILE A 249 23.11 11.65 2.74
N TYR A 250 21.93 12.09 2.28
CA TYR A 250 21.82 13.03 1.17
C TYR A 250 22.47 14.40 1.45
N LYS A 251 22.44 14.87 2.70
CA LYS A 251 23.16 16.10 3.09
C LYS A 251 24.67 15.94 2.98
N LEU A 252 25.20 14.74 3.22
CA LEU A 252 26.63 14.43 3.07
C LEU A 252 27.01 14.14 1.61
N PHE A 253 26.14 13.43 0.88
CA PHE A 253 26.37 12.95 -0.47
C PHE A 253 25.17 13.28 -1.37
N PRO A 254 25.13 14.49 -1.96
CA PRO A 254 24.04 14.88 -2.83
C PRO A 254 24.04 14.06 -4.11
N LEU A 255 22.89 13.48 -4.47
CA LEU A 255 22.74 12.64 -5.65
C LEU A 255 22.49 13.50 -6.90
N THR A 256 23.27 13.24 -7.96
CA THR A 256 23.07 13.76 -9.32
C THR A 256 23.04 12.58 -10.28
N LEU A 257 21.92 12.41 -10.99
CA LEU A 257 21.73 11.31 -11.93
C LEU A 257 20.88 11.77 -13.10
N LYS A 258 21.24 11.34 -14.32
CA LYS A 258 20.49 11.62 -15.54
C LYS A 258 19.99 10.32 -16.15
N LEU A 259 18.68 10.09 -16.08
CA LEU A 259 18.02 8.93 -16.67
C LEU A 259 16.72 9.38 -17.34
N GLY A 260 16.45 8.82 -18.53
CA GLY A 260 15.12 8.94 -19.15
C GLY A 260 14.07 8.13 -18.38
N GLY A 261 12.79 8.36 -18.64
CA GLY A 261 11.69 7.69 -17.91
C GLY A 261 11.79 6.16 -17.90
N ILE A 262 12.16 5.55 -19.04
CA ILE A 262 12.38 4.10 -19.14
C ILE A 262 13.61 3.67 -18.32
N GLY A 263 14.71 4.42 -18.38
CA GLY A 263 15.91 4.12 -17.60
C GLY A 263 15.66 4.20 -16.08
N THR A 264 14.91 5.20 -15.63
CA THR A 264 14.48 5.34 -14.23
C THR A 264 13.57 4.19 -13.80
N TYR A 265 12.62 3.81 -14.66
CA TYR A 265 11.74 2.67 -14.40
C TYR A 265 12.55 1.37 -14.25
N LEU A 266 13.44 1.07 -15.22
CA LEU A 266 14.29 -0.11 -15.17
C LEU A 266 15.19 -0.13 -13.93
N LEU A 267 15.73 1.02 -13.52
CA LEU A 267 16.48 1.14 -12.28
C LEU A 267 15.62 0.73 -11.08
N PHE A 268 14.43 1.32 -10.90
CA PHE A 268 13.57 0.95 -9.77
C PHE A 268 13.10 -0.50 -9.82
N THR A 269 12.72 -1.01 -10.99
CA THR A 269 12.35 -2.42 -11.15
C THR A 269 13.52 -3.32 -10.79
N SER A 270 14.74 -3.01 -11.24
CA SER A 270 15.93 -3.81 -10.90
C SER A 270 16.25 -3.78 -9.41
N LEU A 271 16.08 -2.63 -8.74
CA LEU A 271 16.27 -2.51 -7.30
C LEU A 271 15.21 -3.28 -6.51
N ILE A 272 13.95 -3.29 -6.97
CA ILE A 272 12.88 -4.08 -6.36
C ILE A 272 13.15 -5.58 -6.53
N VAL A 273 13.54 -6.01 -7.74
CA VAL A 273 13.89 -7.41 -8.01
C VAL A 273 15.09 -7.84 -7.17
N LEU A 274 16.14 -7.03 -7.13
CA LEU A 274 17.32 -7.28 -6.30
C LEU A 274 16.94 -7.35 -4.82
N PHE A 275 16.10 -6.43 -4.35
CA PHE A 275 15.59 -6.44 -2.98
C PHE A 275 14.83 -7.73 -2.68
N ILE A 276 13.94 -8.18 -3.56
CA ILE A 276 13.21 -9.45 -3.41
C ILE A 276 14.17 -10.64 -3.35
N LEU A 277 15.17 -10.69 -4.26
CA LEU A 277 16.16 -11.77 -4.30
C LEU A 277 17.00 -11.80 -3.03
N ILE A 278 17.45 -10.64 -2.55
CA ILE A 278 18.18 -10.49 -1.30
C ILE A 278 17.29 -10.87 -0.13
N SER A 279 16.06 -10.37 -0.06
CA SER A 279 15.11 -10.72 1.01
C SER A 279 14.75 -12.20 1.05
N GLY A 280 14.67 -12.87 -0.11
CA GLY A 280 14.51 -14.32 -0.18
C GLY A 280 15.75 -15.08 0.28
N GLY A 281 16.94 -14.65 -0.15
CA GLY A 281 18.22 -15.26 0.24
C GLY A 281 18.63 -15.01 1.70
N LEU A 282 18.28 -13.83 2.24
CA LEU A 282 18.52 -13.44 3.63
C LEU A 282 17.67 -14.22 4.63
N VAL A 283 16.68 -14.99 4.19
CA VAL A 283 15.91 -15.88 5.09
C VAL A 283 16.63 -17.22 5.30
N HIS A 284 17.74 -17.49 4.60
CA HIS A 284 18.51 -18.70 4.86
C HIS A 284 19.13 -18.65 6.27
N PRO A 285 18.94 -19.69 7.12
CA PRO A 285 19.40 -19.70 8.51
C PRO A 285 20.91 -19.54 8.62
N GLU A 286 21.66 -20.08 7.66
CA GLU A 286 23.12 -19.93 7.57
C GLU A 286 23.54 -18.47 7.31
N VAL A 287 22.76 -17.70 6.56
CA VAL A 287 23.06 -16.28 6.29
C VAL A 287 22.68 -15.42 7.50
N LEU A 288 21.56 -15.70 8.16
CA LEU A 288 21.13 -15.01 9.38
C LEU A 288 22.07 -15.27 10.56
N SER A 289 22.55 -16.50 10.70
CA SER A 289 23.54 -16.88 11.71
C SER A 289 24.92 -16.30 11.41
N LEU A 290 25.37 -16.28 10.14
CA LEU A 290 26.60 -15.60 9.72
C LEU A 290 26.57 -14.09 10.04
N LEU A 291 25.40 -13.46 9.92
CA LEU A 291 25.20 -12.04 10.22
C LEU A 291 24.96 -11.75 11.71
N GLY A 292 24.82 -12.79 12.55
CA GLY A 292 24.57 -12.65 14.00
C GLY A 292 23.20 -12.06 14.35
N ILE A 293 22.21 -12.19 13.46
CA ILE A 293 20.87 -11.59 13.59
C ILE A 293 19.82 -12.65 14.02
N SER A 294 20.19 -13.93 14.15
CA SER A 294 19.27 -15.03 14.47
C SER A 294 18.65 -14.93 15.87
N SER A 295 17.33 -15.09 15.94
CA SER A 295 16.54 -15.31 17.16
C SER A 295 15.89 -16.69 17.13
N GLU A 296 16.21 -17.54 18.11
CA GLU A 296 15.99 -19.00 18.14
C GLU A 296 14.52 -19.50 18.06
N THR A 297 13.50 -18.65 17.93
CA THR A 297 12.08 -19.10 17.95
C THR A 297 11.16 -18.44 16.92
N SER A 298 11.35 -17.16 16.57
CA SER A 298 10.52 -16.49 15.55
C SER A 298 11.05 -16.66 14.13
N ASP A 299 12.34 -16.94 13.99
CA ASP A 299 13.00 -17.05 12.69
C ASP A 299 12.84 -18.45 12.07
N ASP A 300 12.65 -19.48 12.89
CA ASP A 300 12.39 -20.86 12.42
C ASP A 300 11.04 -20.98 11.70
N VAL A 301 9.97 -20.38 12.26
CA VAL A 301 8.63 -20.37 11.62
C VAL A 301 8.63 -19.56 10.32
N ARG A 302 9.41 -18.48 10.26
CA ARG A 302 9.57 -17.69 9.02
C ARG A 302 10.34 -18.44 7.96
N PHE A 303 11.38 -19.16 8.36
CA PHE A 303 12.16 -20.00 7.47
C PHE A 303 11.31 -21.13 6.89
N GLU A 304 10.56 -21.83 7.73
CA GLU A 304 9.60 -22.84 7.29
C GLU A 304 8.61 -22.22 6.28
N GLN A 305 7.98 -21.09 6.60
CA GLN A 305 7.08 -20.43 5.65
C GLN A 305 7.74 -20.09 4.31
N VAL A 306 8.98 -19.60 4.30
CA VAL A 306 9.69 -19.32 3.05
C VAL A 306 10.00 -20.59 2.26
N ALA A 307 10.43 -21.65 2.92
CA ALA A 307 10.67 -22.93 2.26
C ALA A 307 9.40 -23.48 1.59
N TRP A 308 8.25 -23.34 2.27
CA TRP A 308 6.98 -23.83 1.75
C TRP A 308 6.48 -22.98 0.57
N ILE A 309 6.58 -21.64 0.68
CA ILE A 309 6.26 -20.73 -0.43
C ILE A 309 7.13 -21.03 -1.66
N LEU A 310 8.43 -21.29 -1.46
CA LEU A 310 9.35 -21.63 -2.54
C LEU A 310 9.04 -22.99 -3.15
N ASN A 311 8.75 -24.01 -2.34
CA ASN A 311 8.36 -25.34 -2.84
C ASN A 311 7.08 -25.25 -3.68
N THR A 312 6.04 -24.59 -3.19
CA THR A 312 4.80 -24.36 -3.94
C THR A 312 5.05 -23.56 -5.23
N PHE A 313 5.95 -22.58 -5.22
CA PHE A 313 6.36 -21.89 -6.45
C PHE A 313 7.07 -22.83 -7.43
N LEU A 314 7.94 -23.72 -6.96
CA LEU A 314 8.65 -24.68 -7.81
C LEU A 314 7.72 -25.74 -8.43
N GLU A 315 6.61 -26.06 -7.78
CA GLU A 315 5.54 -26.91 -8.34
C GLU A 315 4.72 -26.18 -9.42
N HIS A 316 4.53 -24.86 -9.27
CA HIS A 316 3.74 -24.02 -10.18
C HIS A 316 4.53 -22.80 -10.73
N PRO A 317 5.72 -22.95 -11.35
CA PRO A 317 6.63 -21.83 -11.57
C PRO A 317 6.17 -20.85 -12.65
N ILE A 318 5.43 -21.34 -13.66
CA ILE A 318 5.07 -20.54 -14.84
C ILE A 318 3.90 -19.60 -14.52
N PHE A 319 2.77 -20.15 -14.09
CA PHE A 319 1.52 -19.41 -13.85
C PHE A 319 1.20 -19.20 -12.37
N GLY A 320 1.97 -19.81 -11.45
CA GLY A 320 1.69 -19.77 -10.02
C GLY A 320 0.45 -20.57 -9.64
N THR A 321 0.11 -20.47 -8.36
CA THR A 321 -1.12 -21.06 -7.80
C THR A 321 -2.37 -20.23 -8.13
N GLY A 322 -2.20 -18.97 -8.53
CA GLY A 322 -3.27 -17.99 -8.68
C GLY A 322 -3.51 -17.18 -7.40
N LEU A 323 -4.16 -16.03 -7.54
CA LEU A 323 -4.54 -15.21 -6.37
C LEU A 323 -5.45 -16.02 -5.42
N GLY A 324 -5.28 -15.81 -4.12
CA GLY A 324 -5.96 -16.59 -3.09
C GLY A 324 -5.38 -17.99 -2.85
N GLY A 325 -4.35 -18.41 -3.61
CA GLY A 325 -3.63 -19.65 -3.37
C GLY A 325 -2.79 -19.60 -2.08
N SER A 326 -2.67 -20.74 -1.42
CA SER A 326 -1.86 -20.94 -0.21
C SER A 326 -0.87 -22.07 -0.42
N ALA A 327 0.34 -21.94 0.13
CA ALA A 327 1.23 -23.04 0.42
C ALA A 327 0.62 -24.01 1.46
N GLU A 328 1.21 -25.19 1.62
CA GLU A 328 0.64 -26.27 2.44
C GLU A 328 0.44 -25.87 3.92
N ASP A 329 1.22 -24.93 4.47
CA ASP A 329 1.08 -24.45 5.85
C ASP A 329 0.14 -23.23 5.90
N ILE A 330 -0.98 -23.42 6.59
CA ILE A 330 -2.05 -22.43 6.73
C ILE A 330 -1.89 -21.75 8.08
N ARG A 331 -1.28 -20.55 8.07
CA ARG A 331 -1.08 -19.73 9.28
C ARG A 331 -2.38 -19.25 9.91
N SER A 332 -3.37 -18.91 9.09
CA SER A 332 -4.67 -18.42 9.52
C SER A 332 -5.75 -19.23 8.81
N LEU A 333 -6.61 -19.88 9.59
CA LEU A 333 -7.78 -20.60 9.06
C LEU A 333 -8.77 -19.64 8.38
N VAL A 334 -8.74 -18.36 8.75
CA VAL A 334 -9.62 -17.30 8.23
C VAL A 334 -9.05 -16.68 6.95
N ALA A 335 -7.72 -16.53 6.85
CA ALA A 335 -7.04 -16.01 5.66
C ALA A 335 -5.82 -16.85 5.24
N PRO A 336 -6.02 -18.09 4.75
CA PRO A 336 -4.94 -19.02 4.38
C PRO A 336 -3.93 -18.48 3.36
N TRP A 337 -4.35 -17.54 2.53
CA TRP A 337 -3.53 -16.92 1.49
C TRP A 337 -2.54 -15.87 2.00
N THR A 338 -2.52 -15.55 3.30
CA THR A 338 -1.76 -14.42 3.85
C THR A 338 -0.44 -14.86 4.50
N TYR A 339 0.68 -14.28 4.05
CA TYR A 339 2.04 -14.64 4.50
C TYR A 339 2.82 -13.42 4.99
N GLU A 340 3.78 -13.61 5.91
CA GLU A 340 4.70 -12.54 6.35
C GLU A 340 5.58 -12.05 5.21
N MET A 341 6.10 -12.98 4.40
CA MET A 341 6.90 -12.69 3.22
C MET A 341 5.99 -12.41 2.02
N SER A 342 5.21 -11.34 2.10
CA SER A 342 4.07 -11.10 1.21
C SER A 342 4.45 -10.87 -0.25
N LEU A 343 5.62 -10.26 -0.51
CA LEU A 343 6.15 -10.13 -1.87
C LEU A 343 6.54 -11.48 -2.47
N LEU A 344 7.14 -12.37 -1.68
CA LEU A 344 7.52 -13.71 -2.12
C LEU A 344 6.26 -14.57 -2.38
N ALA A 345 5.26 -14.47 -1.49
CA ALA A 345 3.98 -15.13 -1.69
C ALA A 345 3.23 -14.60 -2.93
N LEU A 346 3.36 -13.31 -3.26
CA LEU A 346 2.79 -12.77 -4.50
C LEU A 346 3.45 -13.39 -5.73
N ILE A 347 4.77 -13.62 -5.70
CA ILE A 347 5.49 -14.30 -6.80
C ILE A 347 5.01 -15.75 -6.94
N MET A 348 4.86 -16.47 -5.82
CA MET A 348 4.28 -17.82 -5.80
C MET A 348 2.89 -17.86 -6.47
N LYS A 349 2.04 -16.88 -6.17
CA LYS A 349 0.67 -16.80 -6.71
C LYS A 349 0.62 -16.42 -8.18
N LEU A 350 1.49 -15.51 -8.63
CA LEU A 350 1.49 -15.01 -10.01
C LEU A 350 2.31 -15.88 -10.97
N GLY A 351 3.31 -16.59 -10.46
CA GLY A 351 4.33 -17.24 -11.27
C GLY A 351 5.19 -16.24 -12.06
N VAL A 352 6.16 -16.75 -12.81
CA VAL A 352 7.05 -15.93 -13.64
C VAL A 352 6.25 -15.14 -14.69
N VAL A 353 5.26 -15.77 -15.33
CA VAL A 353 4.47 -15.13 -16.39
C VAL A 353 3.60 -14.01 -15.83
N GLY A 354 2.94 -14.21 -14.69
CA GLY A 354 2.14 -13.17 -14.06
C GLY A 354 3.00 -11.99 -13.59
N CYS A 355 4.17 -12.26 -13.01
CA CYS A 355 5.12 -11.21 -12.63
C CYS A 355 5.60 -10.39 -13.85
N LEU A 356 5.99 -11.06 -14.93
CA LEU A 356 6.40 -10.39 -16.17
C LEU A 356 5.25 -9.56 -16.76
N PHE A 357 4.04 -10.10 -16.76
CA PHE A 357 2.87 -9.39 -17.25
C PHE A 357 2.59 -8.13 -16.43
N PHE A 358 2.68 -8.22 -15.09
CA PHE A 358 2.53 -7.07 -14.20
C PHE A 358 3.59 -5.99 -14.44
N VAL A 359 4.85 -6.38 -14.68
CA VAL A 359 5.95 -5.47 -15.05
C VAL A 359 5.65 -4.80 -16.40
N VAL A 360 5.24 -5.55 -17.42
CA VAL A 360 4.91 -5.00 -18.75
C VAL A 360 3.75 -4.00 -18.69
N ILE A 361 2.69 -4.33 -17.94
CA ILE A 361 1.55 -3.43 -17.72
C ILE A 361 2.06 -2.12 -17.08
N SER A 362 2.82 -2.22 -15.99
CA SER A 362 3.38 -1.10 -15.27
C SER A 362 4.29 -0.23 -16.14
N ALA A 363 5.10 -0.84 -17.01
CA ALA A 363 6.01 -0.17 -17.93
C ALA A 363 5.29 0.72 -18.96
N SER A 364 3.98 0.54 -19.19
CA SER A 364 3.26 1.37 -20.15
C SER A 364 2.86 2.76 -19.61
N GLN A 365 2.78 2.94 -18.28
CA GLN A 365 2.33 4.18 -17.64
C GLN A 365 3.37 4.79 -16.69
N ILE A 366 4.05 3.98 -15.88
CA ILE A 366 4.97 4.47 -14.84
C ILE A 366 6.18 5.22 -15.41
N PRO A 367 6.82 4.80 -16.53
CA PRO A 367 7.94 5.55 -17.11
C PRO A 367 7.60 7.00 -17.48
N HIS A 368 6.34 7.28 -17.84
CA HIS A 368 5.89 8.64 -18.09
C HIS A 368 5.90 9.46 -16.79
N LEU A 369 5.43 8.87 -15.69
CA LEU A 369 5.44 9.49 -14.35
C LEU A 369 6.86 9.70 -13.79
N LEU A 370 7.83 8.94 -14.30
CA LEU A 370 9.24 9.04 -13.93
C LEU A 370 10.06 9.92 -14.87
N SER A 371 9.44 10.45 -15.94
CA SER A 371 10.14 11.28 -16.91
C SER A 371 10.59 12.58 -16.25
N GLY A 372 11.88 12.92 -16.40
CA GLY A 372 12.47 14.10 -15.76
C GLY A 372 12.72 13.98 -14.26
N PHE A 373 12.43 12.83 -13.63
CA PHE A 373 12.74 12.63 -12.20
C PHE A 373 14.25 12.77 -11.93
N PHE A 374 15.06 12.11 -12.77
CA PHE A 374 16.52 12.19 -12.81
C PHE A 374 16.95 12.99 -14.04
N ASN A 375 16.94 14.32 -13.95
CA ASN A 375 17.25 15.24 -15.06
C ASN A 375 18.76 15.59 -15.19
N GLY A 376 19.62 15.06 -14.30
CA GLY A 376 21.04 15.39 -14.21
C GLY A 376 21.37 16.50 -13.21
N GLU A 377 20.36 17.19 -12.69
CA GLU A 377 20.53 18.16 -11.60
C GLU A 377 20.55 17.45 -10.24
N LYS A 378 20.96 18.19 -9.21
CA LYS A 378 20.90 17.71 -7.84
C LYS A 378 19.43 17.49 -7.45
N LEU A 379 19.08 16.26 -7.03
CA LEU A 379 17.71 15.99 -6.56
C LEU A 379 17.35 16.91 -5.41
N SER A 380 16.12 17.44 -5.40
CA SER A 380 15.63 18.21 -4.26
C SER A 380 15.48 17.30 -3.03
N ALA A 381 15.56 17.90 -1.83
CA ALA A 381 15.33 17.16 -0.59
C ALA A 381 13.94 16.50 -0.57
N GLN A 382 12.92 17.13 -1.20
CA GLN A 382 11.58 16.54 -1.28
C GLN A 382 11.55 15.25 -2.10
N LYS A 383 12.24 15.22 -3.25
CA LYS A 383 12.35 14.00 -4.08
C LYS A 383 13.09 12.89 -3.32
N VAL A 384 14.10 13.23 -2.52
CA VAL A 384 14.82 12.26 -1.68
C VAL A 384 13.93 11.69 -0.57
N ILE A 385 13.16 12.53 0.12
CA ILE A 385 12.19 12.06 1.13
C ILE A 385 11.18 11.12 0.49
N TRP A 386 10.71 11.42 -0.73
CA TRP A 386 9.80 10.55 -1.48
C TRP A 386 10.45 9.21 -1.85
N LEU A 387 11.73 9.19 -2.25
CA LEU A 387 12.46 7.95 -2.51
C LEU A 387 12.56 7.09 -1.25
N MET A 388 12.96 7.68 -0.14
CA MET A 388 13.11 6.97 1.13
C MET A 388 11.76 6.48 1.68
N PHE A 389 10.70 7.26 1.48
CA PHE A 389 9.33 6.85 1.77
C PHE A 389 8.88 5.67 0.91
N SER A 390 9.07 5.75 -0.42
CA SER A 390 8.70 4.64 -1.31
C SER A 390 9.47 3.36 -0.98
N PHE A 391 10.76 3.49 -0.61
CA PHE A 391 11.60 2.37 -0.21
C PHE A 391 11.21 1.80 1.16
N SER A 392 10.89 2.65 2.16
CA SER A 392 10.44 2.16 3.47
C SER A 392 9.11 1.44 3.38
N ILE A 393 8.22 1.90 2.51
CA ILE A 393 6.97 1.23 2.19
C ILE A 393 7.22 -0.13 1.53
N LEU A 394 8.17 -0.24 0.59
CA LEU A 394 8.58 -1.53 0.01
C LEU A 394 9.09 -2.52 1.08
N ILE A 395 9.93 -2.06 2.02
CA ILE A 395 10.42 -2.91 3.12
C ILE A 395 9.25 -3.37 4.00
N MET A 396 8.37 -2.45 4.37
CA MET A 396 7.19 -2.77 5.18
C MET A 396 6.31 -3.82 4.52
N PHE A 397 6.17 -3.76 3.19
CA PHE A 397 5.42 -4.72 2.39
C PHE A 397 6.09 -6.07 2.22
N SER A 398 7.42 -6.12 2.27
CA SER A 398 8.16 -7.38 2.23
C SER A 398 7.89 -8.24 3.45
N THR A 399 7.63 -7.62 4.59
CA THR A 399 7.53 -8.29 5.90
C THR A 399 6.13 -8.22 6.50
N ASN A 400 5.15 -7.65 5.79
CA ASN A 400 3.75 -7.56 6.24
C ASN A 400 2.77 -7.55 5.05
N PRO A 401 1.61 -8.22 5.17
CA PRO A 401 0.65 -8.40 4.09
C PRO A 401 -0.19 -7.17 3.70
N PHE A 402 0.23 -5.97 4.09
CA PHE A 402 -0.56 -4.75 3.87
C PHE A 402 -0.68 -4.34 2.39
N MET A 403 0.15 -4.87 1.47
CA MET A 403 0.10 -4.48 0.06
C MET A 403 -1.17 -4.91 -0.65
N LEU A 404 -1.58 -6.16 -0.46
CA LEU A 404 -2.76 -6.74 -1.12
C LEU A 404 -4.03 -6.41 -0.32
N SER A 405 -4.09 -5.20 0.22
CA SER A 405 -5.18 -4.69 1.03
C SER A 405 -5.48 -3.23 0.67
N PHE A 406 -6.60 -2.70 1.15
CA PHE A 406 -6.98 -1.30 0.89
C PHE A 406 -5.96 -0.26 1.39
N PRO A 407 -5.32 -0.42 2.57
CA PRO A 407 -4.16 0.41 2.94
C PRO A 407 -3.04 0.41 1.88
N GLY A 408 -2.71 -0.75 1.30
CA GLY A 408 -1.72 -0.86 0.23
C GLY A 408 -2.09 -0.12 -1.04
N VAL A 409 -3.37 -0.18 -1.43
CA VAL A 409 -3.93 0.62 -2.54
C VAL A 409 -3.78 2.12 -2.26
N THR A 410 -4.12 2.57 -1.05
CA THR A 410 -3.98 3.96 -0.63
C THR A 410 -2.52 4.43 -0.65
N LEU A 411 -1.59 3.61 -0.16
CA LEU A 411 -0.16 3.91 -0.19
C LEU A 411 0.35 4.03 -1.63
N THR A 412 -0.05 3.10 -2.51
CA THR A 412 0.32 3.15 -3.94
C THR A 412 -0.23 4.40 -4.61
N PHE A 413 -1.51 4.70 -4.41
CA PHE A 413 -2.14 5.91 -4.90
C PHE A 413 -1.39 7.16 -4.43
N PHE A 414 -1.02 7.22 -3.16
CA PHE A 414 -0.31 8.35 -2.59
C PHE A 414 1.10 8.52 -3.17
N ILE A 415 1.87 7.44 -3.28
CA ILE A 415 3.21 7.44 -3.89
C ILE A 415 3.16 7.98 -5.32
N LEU A 416 2.25 7.46 -6.15
CA LEU A 416 2.12 7.87 -7.54
C LEU A 416 1.55 9.29 -7.69
N GLY A 417 0.69 9.72 -6.77
CA GLY A 417 0.14 11.07 -6.74
C GLY A 417 1.21 12.12 -6.44
N GLU A 418 2.06 11.88 -5.44
CA GLU A 418 3.22 12.73 -5.15
C GLU A 418 4.22 12.77 -6.31
N LEU A 419 4.47 11.63 -6.94
CA LEU A 419 5.35 11.56 -8.11
C LEU A 419 4.83 12.41 -9.28
N ASN A 420 3.54 12.29 -9.59
CA ASN A 420 2.89 13.08 -10.63
C ASN A 420 2.88 14.59 -10.30
N TYR A 421 2.82 14.95 -9.01
CA TYR A 421 2.94 16.33 -8.56
C TYR A 421 4.35 16.89 -8.82
N PHE A 422 5.41 16.15 -8.48
CA PHE A 422 6.80 16.58 -8.72
C PHE A 422 7.18 16.72 -10.20
N MET A 423 6.41 16.13 -11.11
CA MET A 423 6.59 16.34 -12.55
C MET A 423 6.01 17.66 -13.05
N LYS A 424 5.03 18.22 -12.34
CA LYS A 424 4.29 19.41 -12.75
C LYS A 424 4.83 20.69 -12.10
N GLU A 425 5.56 20.56 -11.00
CA GLU A 425 6.48 21.57 -10.49
C GLU A 425 7.75 21.62 -11.33
#